data_AF-A0A7V3HXC9-F1
#
_entry.id   AF-A0A7V3HXC9-F1
#
_cell.length_a   1.000
_cell.length_b   1.000
_cell.length_c   1.000
_cell.angle_alpha   90.00
_cell.angle_beta   90.00
_cell.angle_gamma   90.00
#
_symmetry.space_group_name_H-M   'P 1'
#
loop_
_entity.id
_entity.type
_entity.pdbx_description
1 polymer ?
#
loop_
_entity_poly.entity_id
_entity_poly.type
_entity_poly.pdbx_seq_one_letter_code
_entity_poly.pdbx_strand_id
1 'polypeptide(L)'
;MVDELVWIDCEMTGLDLGSDKLIEIAVLVTDPDLNILGDGVDVVIHADDAALSAMIDVVADMHSRSGLTDEVKASTVDLAAAEAIVMDYIGNHVRQP
;
A
#
# COMPACT_ATOMS: atom_id res chain seq x y z
N MET A 1 22.55 9.69 14.90
CA MET A 1 21.24 9.26 14.38
C MET A 1 21.53 8.15 13.41
N VAL A 2 20.75 7.08 13.42
CA VAL A 2 20.77 6.14 12.30
C VAL A 2 19.93 6.81 11.22
N ASP A 3 20.34 6.69 9.97
CA ASP A 3 19.60 7.25 8.82
C ASP A 3 18.77 6.13 8.21
N GLU A 4 17.71 5.68 8.91
CA GLU A 4 16.81 4.65 8.37
C GLU A 4 16.09 5.17 7.11
N LEU A 5 15.97 4.30 6.10
CA LEU A 5 15.24 4.60 4.85
C LEU A 5 13.92 3.84 4.85
N VAL A 6 12.82 4.56 4.64
CA VAL A 6 11.47 3.96 4.51
C VAL A 6 11.11 3.91 3.03
N TRP A 7 10.99 2.69 2.51
CA TRP A 7 10.58 2.40 1.14
C TRP A 7 9.09 2.14 1.13
N ILE A 8 8.37 2.80 0.21
CA ILE A 8 6.92 2.68 0.09
C ILE A 8 6.59 2.49 -1.39
N ASP A 9 5.76 1.51 -1.66
CA ASP A 9 5.12 1.32 -2.96
C ASP A 9 3.60 1.27 -2.78
N CYS A 10 2.86 1.83 -3.73
CA CYS A 10 1.43 2.02 -3.64
C CYS A 10 0.77 1.68 -4.96
N GLU A 11 -0.31 0.90 -4.90
CA GLU A 11 -1.19 0.67 -6.05
C GLU A 11 -2.50 1.45 -5.88
N MET A 12 -2.96 2.04 -6.98
CA MET A 12 -4.15 2.88 -7.01
C MET A 12 -5.11 2.46 -8.12
N THR A 13 -6.36 2.88 -8.02
CA THR A 13 -7.35 2.76 -9.12
C THR A 13 -7.04 3.70 -10.30
N GLY A 14 -6.15 4.68 -10.10
CA GLY A 14 -5.75 5.64 -11.11
C GLY A 14 -4.87 6.76 -10.54
N LEU A 15 -4.87 7.93 -11.18
CA LEU A 15 -3.98 9.06 -10.88
C LEU A 15 -4.72 10.35 -10.47
N ASP A 16 -6.05 10.32 -10.37
CA ASP A 16 -6.87 11.46 -9.93
C ASP A 16 -7.05 11.43 -8.40
N LEU A 17 -6.42 12.39 -7.72
CA LEU A 17 -6.46 12.54 -6.26
C LEU A 17 -7.88 12.72 -5.68
N GLY A 18 -8.84 13.18 -6.47
CA GLY A 18 -10.21 13.43 -6.02
C GLY A 18 -11.12 12.21 -6.07
N SER A 19 -10.84 11.25 -6.95
CA SER A 19 -11.72 10.10 -7.21
C SER A 19 -11.05 8.74 -7.01
N ASP A 20 -9.77 8.61 -7.35
CA ASP A 20 -9.04 7.37 -7.24
C ASP A 20 -8.71 6.99 -5.79
N LYS A 21 -8.59 5.68 -5.56
CA LYS A 21 -8.35 5.08 -4.25
C LYS A 21 -7.00 4.41 -4.21
N LEU A 22 -6.34 4.50 -3.06
CA LEU A 22 -5.25 3.61 -2.68
C LEU A 22 -5.85 2.23 -2.38
N ILE A 23 -5.35 1.20 -3.03
CA ILE A 23 -5.88 -0.17 -2.94
C ILE A 23 -4.84 -1.19 -2.48
N GLU A 24 -3.57 -0.83 -2.47
CA GLU A 24 -2.49 -1.61 -1.85
C GLU A 24 -1.38 -0.67 -1.38
N ILE A 25 -0.75 -1.01 -0.26
CA ILE A 25 0.46 -0.34 0.20
C ILE A 25 1.44 -1.36 0.77
N ALA A 26 2.67 -1.33 0.27
CA ALA A 26 3.79 -2.10 0.79
C ALA A 26 4.85 -1.18 1.37
N VAL A 27 5.37 -1.51 2.56
CA VAL A 27 6.38 -0.71 3.25
C VAL A 27 7.52 -1.59 3.76
N LEU A 28 8.76 -1.14 3.55
CA LEU A 28 9.97 -1.81 4.01
C LEU A 28 10.97 -0.78 4.54
N VAL A 29 11.63 -1.07 5.67
CA VAL A 29 12.70 -0.23 6.21
C VAL A 29 14.06 -0.86 5.95
N THR A 30 15.04 -0.05 5.56
CA THR A 30 16.44 -0.47 5.44
C THR A 30 17.37 0.44 6.23
N ASP A 31 18.58 -0.04 6.51
CA ASP A 31 19.69 0.84 6.87
C ASP A 31 20.28 1.54 5.61
N PRO A 32 21.26 2.45 5.75
CA PRO A 32 21.89 3.14 4.63
C PRO A 32 22.64 2.23 3.63
N ASP A 33 23.04 1.03 4.07
CA ASP A 33 23.72 0.04 3.23
C ASP A 33 22.71 -0.90 2.55
N LEU A 34 21.41 -0.60 2.65
CA LEU A 34 20.29 -1.34 2.07
C LEU A 34 20.06 -2.72 2.71
N ASN A 35 20.55 -2.96 3.93
CA ASN A 35 20.17 -4.14 4.67
C ASN A 35 18.74 -3.98 5.20
N ILE A 36 17.90 -4.97 4.92
CA ILE A 36 16.49 -4.97 5.31
C ILE A 36 16.36 -5.06 6.83
N LEU A 37 15.52 -4.20 7.40
CA LEU A 37 15.16 -4.17 8.81
C LEU A 37 13.72 -4.69 8.98
N GLY A 38 13.58 -5.93 9.46
CA GLY A 38 12.28 -6.59 9.63
C GLY A 38 11.75 -7.26 8.35
N ASP A 39 10.48 -7.63 8.35
CA ASP A 39 9.86 -8.39 7.25
C ASP A 39 9.07 -7.49 6.28
N GLY A 40 8.88 -6.21 6.61
CA GLY A 40 7.99 -5.31 5.88
C GLY A 40 6.51 -5.49 6.24
N VAL A 41 5.66 -4.68 5.61
CA VAL A 41 4.21 -4.87 5.58
C VAL A 41 3.70 -4.77 4.15
N ASP A 42 2.66 -5.53 3.86
CA ASP A 42 1.97 -5.55 2.59
C ASP A 42 0.47 -5.63 2.88
N VAL A 43 -0.27 -4.59 2.47
CA VAL A 43 -1.65 -4.37 2.90
C VAL A 43 -2.53 -4.04 1.72
N VAL A 44 -3.40 -4.98 1.35
CA VAL A 44 -4.49 -4.76 0.39
C VAL A 44 -5.66 -4.07 1.08
N ILE A 45 -6.08 -2.93 0.53
CA ILE A 45 -7.12 -2.05 1.08
C ILE A 45 -8.40 -2.24 0.27
N HIS A 46 -9.52 -2.44 0.97
CA HIS A 46 -10.81 -2.57 0.32
C HIS A 46 -11.24 -1.29 -0.40
N ALA A 47 -11.75 -1.45 -1.62
CA ALA A 47 -12.43 -0.42 -2.38
C ALA A 47 -13.75 -0.94 -2.94
N ASP A 48 -14.74 -0.06 -3.07
CA ASP A 48 -16.06 -0.41 -3.58
C ASP A 48 -16.05 -0.73 -5.09
N ASP A 49 -17.06 -1.47 -5.54
CA ASP A 49 -17.20 -1.86 -6.94
C ASP A 49 -17.28 -0.66 -7.90
N ALA A 50 -17.75 0.50 -7.43
CA ALA A 50 -17.85 1.70 -8.26
C ALA A 50 -16.46 2.29 -8.53
N ALA A 51 -15.58 2.34 -7.53
CA ALA A 51 -14.19 2.73 -7.68
C ALA A 51 -13.43 1.77 -8.61
N LEU A 52 -13.60 0.46 -8.43
CA LEU A 52 -12.94 -0.54 -9.28
C LEU A 52 -13.44 -0.50 -10.73
N SER A 53 -14.74 -0.24 -10.93
CA SER A 53 -15.32 -0.13 -12.27
C SER A 53 -14.99 1.19 -12.98
N ALA A 54 -14.51 2.19 -12.25
CA ALA A 54 -14.10 3.49 -12.79
C ALA A 54 -12.65 3.52 -13.31
N MET A 55 -11.87 2.46 -13.04
CA MET A 55 -10.51 2.32 -13.56
C MET A 55 -10.49 2.36 -15.09
N ILE A 56 -9.50 3.04 -15.65
CA ILE A 56 -9.26 2.98 -17.10
C ILE A 56 -8.79 1.58 -17.51
N ASP A 57 -9.02 1.19 -18.76
CA ASP A 57 -8.74 -0.16 -19.27
C ASP A 57 -7.35 -0.68 -18.94
N VAL A 58 -6.32 0.16 -19.02
CA VAL A 58 -4.92 -0.24 -18.75
C VAL A 58 -4.73 -0.61 -17.27
N VAL A 59 -5.33 0.15 -16.36
CA VAL A 59 -5.21 -0.10 -14.91
C VAL A 59 -6.06 -1.31 -14.52
N ALA A 60 -7.27 -1.41 -15.05
CA ALA A 60 -8.15 -2.54 -14.81
C ALA A 60 -7.54 -3.87 -15.29
N ASP A 61 -6.93 -3.90 -16.48
CA ASP A 61 -6.23 -5.08 -17.01
C ASP A 61 -5.00 -5.43 -16.18
N MET A 62 -4.22 -4.44 -15.76
CA MET A 62 -3.04 -4.63 -14.92
C MET A 62 -3.40 -5.31 -13.58
N HIS A 63 -4.35 -4.73 -12.85
CA HIS A 63 -4.79 -5.24 -11.54
C HIS A 63 -5.57 -6.54 -11.63
N SER A 64 -6.31 -6.75 -12.72
CA SER A 64 -6.94 -8.05 -12.98
C SER A 64 -5.91 -9.14 -13.28
N ARG A 65 -4.83 -8.82 -14.00
CA ARG A 65 -3.80 -9.80 -14.34
C ARG A 65 -2.91 -10.16 -13.15
N SER A 66 -2.63 -9.23 -12.25
CA SER A 66 -1.91 -9.52 -11.00
C SER A 66 -2.76 -10.32 -10.00
N GLY A 67 -4.08 -10.19 -10.08
CA GLY A 67 -5.02 -10.74 -9.09
C GLY A 67 -5.45 -9.73 -8.02
N LEU A 68 -4.83 -8.54 -8.01
CA LEU A 68 -5.08 -7.50 -7.01
C LEU A 68 -6.56 -7.08 -6.97
N THR A 69 -7.24 -7.02 -8.12
CA THR A 69 -8.68 -6.67 -8.15
C THR A 69 -9.53 -7.63 -7.29
N ASP A 70 -9.20 -8.93 -7.29
CA ASP A 70 -9.94 -9.92 -6.50
C ASP A 70 -9.56 -9.85 -5.02
N GLU A 71 -8.29 -9.58 -4.72
CA GLU A 71 -7.82 -9.37 -3.35
C GLU A 71 -8.44 -8.12 -2.71
N VAL A 72 -8.56 -7.02 -3.46
CA VAL A 72 -9.22 -5.78 -3.02
C VAL A 72 -10.69 -6.01 -2.70
N LYS A 73 -11.39 -6.80 -3.53
CA LYS A 73 -12.79 -7.19 -3.28
C LYS A 73 -12.94 -8.08 -2.05
N ALA A 74 -11.99 -8.97 -1.82
CA ALA A 74 -11.99 -9.87 -0.67
C ALA A 74 -11.50 -9.22 0.63
N SER A 75 -10.72 -8.14 0.53
CA SER A 75 -10.16 -7.43 1.68
C SER A 75 -11.25 -6.86 2.56
N THR A 76 -11.03 -6.96 3.87
CA THR A 76 -11.86 -6.34 4.91
C THR A 76 -11.14 -5.17 5.59
N VAL A 77 -9.94 -4.80 5.11
CA VAL A 77 -9.12 -3.73 5.66
C VAL A 77 -9.55 -2.42 5.02
N ASP A 78 -9.97 -1.46 5.83
CA ASP A 78 -10.21 -0.10 5.37
C ASP A 78 -8.94 0.76 5.44
N LEU A 79 -9.01 1.96 4.86
CA LEU A 79 -7.86 2.86 4.79
C LEU A 79 -7.29 3.22 6.18
N ALA A 80 -8.14 3.38 7.19
CA ALA A 80 -7.70 3.75 8.53
C ALA A 80 -6.99 2.59 9.23
N ALA A 81 -7.46 1.36 9.03
CA ALA A 81 -6.79 0.15 9.51
C ALA A 81 -5.44 -0.05 8.80
N ALA A 82 -5.37 0.17 7.48
CA ALA A 82 -4.12 0.10 6.73
C ALA A 82 -3.09 1.13 7.22
N GLU A 83 -3.52 2.38 7.44
CA GLU A 83 -2.68 3.43 8.03
C GLU A 83 -2.13 3.00 9.40
N ALA A 84 -2.98 2.45 10.28
CA ALA A 84 -2.54 2.00 11.59
C ALA A 84 -1.48 0.87 11.52
N ILE A 85 -1.68 -0.11 10.63
CA ILE A 85 -0.72 -1.21 10.40
C ILE A 85 0.63 -0.65 9.91
N VAL A 86 0.60 0.23 8.91
CA VAL A 86 1.80 0.84 8.33
C VAL A 86 2.55 1.69 9.36
N MET A 87 1.84 2.52 10.10
CA MET A 87 2.45 3.39 11.11
C MET A 87 3.02 2.62 12.29
N ASP A 88 2.40 1.50 12.68
CA ASP A 88 2.97 0.59 13.69
C ASP A 88 4.29 -0.04 13.21
N TYR A 89 4.32 -0.55 11.98
CA TYR A 89 5.56 -1.06 11.37
C TYR A 89 6.66 0.00 11.33
N ILE A 90 6.39 1.19 10.79
CA ILE A 90 7.36 2.28 10.71
C ILE A 90 7.84 2.67 12.12
N GLY A 91 6.94 2.78 13.10
CA GLY A 91 7.27 3.16 14.48
C GLY A 91 8.18 2.15 15.20
N ASN A 92 8.13 0.87 14.83
CA ASN A 92 9.01 -0.17 15.38
C ASN A 92 10.45 -0.09 14.84
N HIS A 93 10.66 0.57 13.69
CA HIS A 93 11.96 0.63 13.01
C HIS A 93 12.60 2.02 12.99
N VAL A 94 11.79 3.09 12.90
CA VAL A 94 12.27 4.47 12.81
C VAL A 94 12.03 5.18 14.13
N ARG A 95 13.12 5.58 14.80
CA ARG A 95 13.03 6.33 16.05
C ARG A 95 12.65 7.79 15.76
N GLN A 96 11.48 8.23 16.24
CA GLN A 96 11.14 9.64 16.22
C GLN A 96 12.08 10.44 17.15
N PRO A 97 12.50 11.66 16.77
CA PRO A 97 13.26 12.56 17.64
C PRO A 97 12.46 13.04 18.86
#